data_AF-A0A6I6GR72-F1
#
_entry.id   AF-A0A6I6GR72-F1
#
_cell.length_a   1.000
_cell.length_b   1.000
_cell.length_c   1.000
_cell.angle_alpha   90.00
_cell.angle_beta   90.00
_cell.angle_gamma   90.00
#
_symmetry.space_group_name_H-M   'P 1'
#
loop_
_entity.id
_entity.type
_entity.pdbx_description
1 polymer ?
#
loop_
_entity_poly.entity_id
_entity_poly.type
_entity_poly.pdbx_seq_one_letter_code
_entity_poly.pdbx_strand_id
1 'polypeptide(L)'
;MKKIVPDPPNPLITTPYFSIHSDLIPPDSLAFASELLRGIHETTDEYCRAHANEPGQGMLVNVLHSAEMARVLVEHALSKLQGVQP
;
A
#
# COMPACT_ATOMS: atom_id res chain seq x y z
N MET A 1 -9.87 14.80 -53.18
CA MET A 1 -8.80 14.67 -52.16
C MET A 1 -9.47 14.61 -50.80
N LYS A 2 -9.44 13.45 -50.12
CA LYS A 2 -9.99 13.35 -48.75
C LYS A 2 -8.90 13.85 -47.81
N LYS A 3 -9.08 15.02 -47.20
CA LYS A 3 -8.16 15.52 -46.18
C LYS A 3 -8.17 14.52 -45.03
N ILE A 4 -6.99 14.01 -44.68
CA ILE A 4 -6.80 13.19 -43.48
C ILE A 4 -6.95 14.15 -42.31
N VAL A 5 -8.03 13.97 -41.53
CA VAL A 5 -8.23 14.68 -40.28
C VAL A 5 -7.47 13.88 -39.21
N PRO A 6 -6.55 14.49 -38.45
CA PRO A 6 -5.93 13.82 -37.32
C PRO A 6 -7.01 13.45 -36.31
N ASP A 7 -7.04 12.19 -35.88
CA ASP A 7 -7.95 11.80 -34.80
C ASP A 7 -7.67 12.62 -33.54
N PRO A 8 -8.70 13.06 -32.81
CA PRO A 8 -8.51 13.82 -31.59
C PRO A 8 -7.68 13.00 -30.59
N PRO A 9 -6.73 13.62 -29.86
CA PRO A 9 -5.98 12.92 -28.84
C PRO A 9 -6.97 12.39 -27.81
N ASN A 10 -7.03 11.07 -27.68
CA ASN A 10 -7.87 10.42 -26.68
C ASN A 10 -7.19 10.66 -25.32
N PRO A 11 -7.75 11.48 -24.40
CA PRO A 11 -7.22 11.54 -23.05
C PRO A 11 -7.60 10.22 -22.40
N LEU A 12 -6.70 9.25 -22.49
CA LEU A 12 -6.71 8.09 -21.62
C LEU A 12 -6.47 8.63 -20.22
N ILE A 13 -7.53 9.03 -19.53
CA ILE A 13 -7.48 9.33 -18.10
C ILE A 13 -7.20 7.98 -17.44
N THR A 14 -5.92 7.64 -17.33
CA THR A 14 -5.39 6.50 -16.60
C THR A 14 -4.92 6.91 -15.22
N THR A 15 -5.31 8.10 -14.74
CA THR A 15 -4.94 8.55 -13.40
C THR A 15 -5.48 7.53 -12.40
N PRO A 16 -4.61 6.71 -11.78
CA PRO A 16 -5.07 5.75 -10.82
C PRO A 16 -5.67 6.54 -9.65
N TYR A 17 -6.78 6.04 -9.08
CA TYR A 17 -7.36 6.63 -7.87
C TYR A 17 -6.35 6.73 -6.72
N PHE A 18 -5.30 5.91 -6.77
CA PHE A 18 -4.16 5.95 -5.87
C PHE A 18 -2.86 6.09 -6.68
N SER A 19 -2.34 7.30 -6.77
CA SER A 19 -0.97 7.55 -7.24
C SER A 19 -0.17 8.14 -6.09
N ILE A 20 0.99 7.56 -5.83
CA ILE A 20 1.99 8.22 -4.99
C ILE A 20 2.65 9.30 -5.84
N HIS A 21 2.98 10.44 -5.23
CA HIS A 21 3.70 11.49 -5.94
C HIS A 21 5.09 10.99 -6.37
N SER A 22 5.46 11.26 -7.62
CA SER A 22 6.70 10.75 -8.22
C SER A 22 7.98 11.30 -7.58
N ASP A 23 7.86 12.38 -6.82
CA ASP A 23 8.93 13.05 -6.08
C ASP A 23 9.13 12.50 -4.68
N LEU A 24 8.34 11.50 -4.26
CA LEU A 24 8.47 10.91 -2.95
C LEU A 24 9.81 10.18 -2.82
N ILE A 25 10.63 10.62 -1.88
CA ILE A 25 11.93 9.99 -1.62
C ILE A 25 11.74 8.58 -1.03
N PRO A 26 12.69 7.64 -1.25
CA PRO A 26 12.54 6.27 -0.76
C PRO A 26 12.28 6.14 0.76
N PRO A 27 12.94 6.91 1.66
CA PRO A 27 12.66 6.85 3.09
C PRO A 27 11.20 7.19 3.43
N ASP A 28 10.66 8.26 2.85
CA ASP A 28 9.28 8.68 3.09
C ASP A 28 8.28 7.67 2.51
N SER A 29 8.60 7.08 1.36
CA SER A 29 7.82 6.00 0.76
C SER A 29 7.72 4.79 1.68
N LEU A 30 8.83 4.40 2.32
CA LEU A 30 8.85 3.32 3.29
C LEU A 30 8.13 3.70 4.60
N ALA A 31 8.28 4.94 5.08
CA ALA A 31 7.55 5.41 6.26
C ALA A 31 6.03 5.34 6.03
N PHE A 32 5.54 5.82 4.88
CA PHE A 32 4.12 5.71 4.52
C PHE A 32 3.66 4.27 4.34
N ALA A 33 4.49 3.41 3.78
CA ALA A 33 4.17 1.98 3.68
C ALA A 33 4.02 1.35 5.08
N SER A 34 4.89 1.70 6.04
CA SER A 34 4.77 1.20 7.42
C SER A 34 3.47 1.64 8.08
N GLU A 35 3.11 2.92 7.97
CA GLU A 35 1.86 3.46 8.52
C GLU A 35 0.62 2.83 7.87
N LEU A 36 0.64 2.58 6.56
CA LEU A 36 -0.44 1.89 5.85
C LEU A 36 -0.61 0.45 6.37
N LEU A 37 0.49 -0.28 6.54
CA LEU A 37 0.49 -1.65 7.04
C LEU A 37 0.01 -1.71 8.49
N ARG A 38 0.39 -0.74 9.32
CA ARG A 38 -0.16 -0.58 10.68
C ARG A 38 -1.67 -0.38 10.65
N GLY A 39 -2.17 0.51 9.79
CA GLY A 39 -3.61 0.75 9.65
C GLY A 39 -4.38 -0.50 9.19
N ILE A 40 -3.84 -1.26 8.23
CA ILE A 40 -4.42 -2.54 7.80
C ILE A 40 -4.49 -3.53 8.98
N HIS A 41 -3.40 -3.64 9.74
CA HIS A 41 -3.34 -4.52 10.90
C HIS A 41 -4.39 -4.11 11.96
N GLU A 42 -4.36 -2.86 12.42
CA GLU A 42 -5.25 -2.35 13.47
C GLU A 42 -6.72 -2.48 13.11
N THR A 43 -7.11 -2.11 11.88
CA THR A 43 -8.51 -2.19 11.42
C THR A 43 -8.98 -3.63 11.27
N THR A 44 -8.13 -4.52 10.74
CA THR A 44 -8.46 -5.95 10.62
C THR A 44 -8.58 -6.61 11.99
N ASP A 45 -7.69 -6.26 12.91
CA ASP A 45 -7.63 -6.80 14.28
C ASP A 45 -8.84 -6.35 15.10
N GLU A 46 -9.23 -5.07 15.00
CA GLU A 46 -10.46 -4.56 15.58
C GLU A 46 -11.70 -5.26 15.00
N TYR A 47 -11.76 -5.44 13.68
CA TYR A 47 -12.85 -6.18 13.04
C TYR A 47 -12.93 -7.62 13.55
N CYS A 48 -11.79 -8.32 13.67
CA CYS A 48 -11.73 -9.69 14.17
C CYS A 48 -12.23 -9.81 15.62
N ARG A 49 -11.86 -8.84 16.47
CA ARG A 49 -12.35 -8.76 17.87
C ARG A 49 -13.85 -8.51 17.95
N ALA A 50 -14.37 -7.60 17.12
CA ALA A 50 -15.79 -7.27 17.09
C ALA A 50 -16.67 -8.43 16.57
N HIS A 51 -16.14 -9.25 15.66
CA HIS A 51 -16.87 -10.32 14.97
C HIS A 51 -16.34 -11.72 15.33
N ALA A 52 -15.95 -11.91 16.60
CA ALA A 52 -15.40 -13.18 17.06
C ALA A 52 -16.36 -14.35 16.78
N ASN A 53 -15.81 -15.46 16.29
CA ASN A 53 -16.52 -16.70 15.92
C ASN A 53 -17.30 -16.67 14.59
N GLU A 54 -17.17 -15.62 13.77
CA GLU A 54 -17.73 -15.62 12.42
C GLU A 54 -16.92 -16.50 11.43
N PRO A 55 -17.58 -17.14 10.45
CA PRO A 55 -16.89 -17.84 9.37
C PRO A 55 -15.97 -16.89 8.58
N GLY A 56 -14.73 -17.31 8.29
CA GLY A 56 -13.77 -16.52 7.51
C GLY A 56 -12.64 -15.87 8.31
N GLN A 57 -12.69 -15.95 9.64
CA GLN A 57 -11.63 -15.46 10.56
C GLN A 57 -10.22 -15.97 10.19
N GLY A 58 -10.10 -17.21 9.71
CA GLY A 58 -8.80 -17.77 9.28
C GLY A 58 -8.13 -17.00 8.14
N MET A 59 -8.90 -16.42 7.21
CA MET A 59 -8.35 -15.57 6.14
C MET A 59 -7.86 -14.23 6.69
N LEU A 60 -8.56 -13.66 7.68
CA LEU A 60 -8.19 -12.41 8.32
C LEU A 60 -6.93 -12.55 9.18
N VAL A 61 -6.72 -13.69 9.83
CA VAL A 61 -5.44 -14.01 10.50
C VAL A 61 -4.26 -13.97 9.54
N ASN A 62 -4.44 -14.49 8.31
CA ASN A 62 -3.39 -14.42 7.30
C ASN A 62 -3.12 -12.97 6.84
N VAL A 63 -4.15 -12.12 6.76
CA VAL A 63 -4.01 -10.69 6.47
C VAL A 63 -3.21 -10.00 7.56
N LEU A 64 -3.55 -10.21 8.84
CA LEU A 64 -2.82 -9.65 9.99
C LEU A 64 -1.34 -10.05 9.95
N HIS A 65 -1.06 -11.34 9.79
CA HIS A 65 0.30 -11.84 9.73
C HIS A 65 1.09 -11.25 8.55
N SER A 66 0.47 -11.15 7.37
CA SER A 66 1.11 -10.59 6.17
C SER A 66 1.40 -9.09 6.33
N ALA A 67 0.46 -8.34 6.92
CA ALA A 67 0.62 -6.91 7.18
C ALA A 67 1.78 -6.66 8.16
N GLU A 68 1.84 -7.42 9.25
CA GLU A 68 2.91 -7.29 10.24
C GLU A 68 4.28 -7.68 9.67
N MET A 69 4.36 -8.79 8.94
CA MET A 69 5.60 -9.22 8.30
C MET A 69 6.10 -8.20 7.26
N ALA A 70 5.20 -7.63 6.46
CA ALA A 70 5.55 -6.57 5.52
C ALA A 70 6.04 -5.32 6.26
N ARG A 71 5.42 -4.96 7.39
CA ARG A 71 5.82 -3.80 8.20
C ARG A 71 7.24 -3.95 8.72
N VAL A 72 7.57 -5.13 9.26
CA VAL A 72 8.93 -5.46 9.72
C VAL A 72 9.94 -5.37 8.58
N LEU A 73 9.61 -5.85 7.37
CA LEU A 73 10.50 -5.75 6.21
C LEU A 73 10.72 -4.29 5.78
N VAL A 74 9.67 -3.47 5.80
CA VAL A 74 9.73 -2.04 5.47
C VAL A 74 10.59 -1.28 6.48
N GLU A 75 10.40 -1.53 7.78
CA GLU A 75 11.19 -0.91 8.86
C GLU A 75 12.65 -1.34 8.80
N HIS A 76 12.91 -2.60 8.45
CA HIS A 76 14.25 -3.08 8.19
C HIS A 76 14.88 -2.34 7.00
N ALA A 77 14.19 -2.22 5.87
CA ALA A 77 14.71 -1.48 4.72
C ALA A 77 14.98 -0.01 5.05
N LEU A 78 14.08 0.63 5.81
CA LEU A 78 14.22 2.02 6.23
C LEU A 78 15.45 2.23 7.13
N SER A 79 15.65 1.38 8.14
CA SER A 79 16.83 1.46 9.02
C SER A 79 18.14 1.31 8.25
N LYS A 80 18.18 0.41 7.25
CA LYS A 80 19.34 0.24 6.35
C LYS A 80 19.60 1.48 5.51
N LEU A 81 18.57 2.16 5.01
CA LEU A 81 18.72 3.40 4.24
C LEU A 81 19.17 4.58 5.09
N GLN A 82 18.72 4.64 6.34
CA GLN A 82 19.08 5.72 7.27
C GLN A 82 20.46 5.53 7.91
N GLY A 83 21.15 4.42 7.63
CA GLY A 83 22.45 4.10 8.23
C GLY A 83 22.37 3.83 9.73
N VAL A 84 21.16 3.62 10.26
CA VAL A 84 20.92 3.22 11.64
C VAL A 84 21.21 1.73 11.73
N GLN A 85 22.43 1.37 12.16
CA GLN A 85 22.73 -0.01 12.52
C GLN A 85 22.06 -0.34 13.87
N PRO A 86 21.51 -1.56 14.03
CA PRO A 86 20.97 -2.01 15.31
C PRO A 86 22.05 -2.13 16.38
#